data_AF-X6NRN5-F1
#
_entry.id   AF-X6NRN5-F1
#
_cell.length_a   1.000
_cell.length_b   1.000
_cell.length_c   1.000
_cell.angle_alpha   90.00
_cell.angle_beta   90.00
_cell.angle_gamma   90.00
#
_symmetry.space_group_name_H-M   'P 1'
#
loop_
_entity.id
_entity.type
_entity.pdbx_description
1 polymer ?
#
loop_
_entity_poly.entity_id
_entity_poly.type
_entity_poly.pdbx_seq_one_letter_code
_entity_poly.pdbx_strand_id
1 'polypeptide(L)'
;MEITDTHNGHNSLTEKLNKLYESENDILIHSGDMTDRGTLQELTEVKNWLKTLKFKHKIVISGNMDGIGLDTNKSSKPVNGKELFKDVATYLEHEEITINGVKIFGSPYTPKFVGGFQLKDAKAAREKWSNIPKDIDVLVVHGPPYGQLDVTSQKRRIGCPELAAVLGLKTDATQTSQTIAPKVVIFGHVHASHGFSKHAATNTTFINAAQYNGIHGSKKSVTPIVYDLDMCSALFGKRSEQKKNKRAKKDKNKGSDEEEEAEEEGEGEEAPKRLFMNTKERALKKNCVCKLYSFFFCVACFFVKV
;
A
#
# COMPACT_ATOMS: atom_id res chain seq x y z
N MET A 1 3.65 -8.58 0.76
CA MET A 1 4.83 -7.75 0.44
C MET A 1 4.54 -7.05 -0.86
N GLU A 2 4.64 -5.72 -0.84
CA GLU A 2 4.05 -4.88 -1.88
C GLU A 2 5.14 -4.11 -2.63
N ILE A 3 5.15 -4.26 -3.95
CA ILE A 3 5.99 -3.50 -4.89
C ILE A 3 5.17 -3.10 -6.12
N THR A 4 5.62 -2.09 -6.85
CA THR A 4 5.07 -1.67 -8.17
C THR A 4 5.99 -0.65 -8.83
N ASP A 5 5.73 -0.33 -10.10
CA ASP A 5 6.48 0.65 -10.87
C ASP A 5 7.96 0.29 -10.88
N THR A 6 8.29 -0.97 -11.16
CA THR A 6 9.69 -1.42 -11.19
C THR A 6 10.38 -1.10 -12.50
N HIS A 7 9.69 -0.84 -13.61
CA HIS A 7 10.28 -0.25 -14.81
C HIS A 7 11.63 -0.89 -15.22
N ASN A 8 11.64 -2.23 -15.36
CA ASN A 8 12.81 -3.08 -15.64
C ASN A 8 13.93 -3.10 -14.56
N GLY A 9 13.78 -2.38 -13.45
CA GLY A 9 14.75 -2.30 -12.35
C GLY A 9 14.64 -3.41 -11.30
N HIS A 10 13.74 -4.38 -11.50
CA HIS A 10 13.38 -5.43 -10.56
C HIS A 10 14.57 -6.21 -9.95
N ASN A 11 15.66 -6.38 -10.70
CA ASN A 11 16.86 -7.07 -10.21
C ASN A 11 17.47 -6.42 -8.95
N SER A 12 17.39 -5.10 -8.83
CA SER A 12 17.91 -4.36 -7.66
C SER A 12 17.15 -4.64 -6.36
N LEU A 13 15.95 -5.23 -6.45
CA LEU A 13 15.11 -5.56 -5.29
C LEU A 13 15.39 -6.97 -4.74
N THR A 14 16.03 -7.84 -5.52
CA THR A 14 16.13 -9.29 -5.25
C THR A 14 16.62 -9.62 -3.85
N GLU A 15 17.74 -9.02 -3.43
CA GLU A 15 18.32 -9.27 -2.11
C GLU A 15 17.38 -8.80 -0.98
N LYS A 16 16.79 -7.61 -1.13
CA LYS A 16 15.86 -7.03 -0.15
C LYS A 16 14.61 -7.90 0.00
N LEU A 17 14.01 -8.31 -1.12
CA LEU A 17 12.81 -9.16 -1.11
C LEU A 17 13.09 -10.54 -0.47
N ASN A 18 14.23 -11.16 -0.80
CA ASN A 18 14.61 -12.47 -0.27
C ASN A 18 15.00 -12.45 1.21
N LYS A 19 15.44 -11.29 1.75
CA LYS A 19 15.67 -11.08 3.20
C LYS A 19 14.38 -10.87 3.96
N LEU A 20 13.39 -10.25 3.33
CA LEU A 20 12.10 -9.94 3.95
C LEU A 20 11.11 -11.12 3.89
N TYR A 21 11.38 -12.15 3.09
CA TYR A 21 10.60 -13.39 3.09
C TYR A 21 10.81 -14.18 4.39
N GLU A 22 9.73 -14.39 5.14
CA GLU A 22 9.73 -15.09 6.43
C GLU A 22 9.08 -16.46 6.36
N SER A 23 8.03 -16.63 5.56
CA SER A 23 7.24 -17.86 5.56
C SER A 23 6.54 -18.16 4.23
N GLU A 24 6.10 -19.41 4.04
CA GLU A 24 5.28 -19.79 2.88
C GLU A 24 3.92 -19.09 2.83
N ASN A 25 3.49 -18.46 3.92
CA ASN A 25 2.26 -17.68 3.96
C ASN A 25 2.44 -16.28 3.36
N ASP A 26 3.68 -15.85 3.12
CA ASP A 26 3.98 -14.53 2.58
C ASP A 26 3.66 -14.49 1.08
N ILE A 27 2.89 -13.47 0.69
CA ILE A 27 2.52 -13.23 -0.70
C ILE A 27 3.32 -12.02 -1.20
N LEU A 28 4.02 -12.17 -2.32
CA LEU A 28 4.55 -11.04 -3.07
C LEU A 28 3.48 -10.52 -4.03
N ILE A 29 3.21 -9.23 -4.02
CA ILE A 29 2.27 -8.58 -4.94
C ILE A 29 3.03 -7.48 -5.71
N HIS A 30 2.97 -7.55 -7.04
CA HIS A 30 3.44 -6.49 -7.93
C HIS A 30 2.24 -5.78 -8.56
N SER A 31 1.98 -4.53 -8.17
CA SER A 31 0.79 -3.76 -8.60
C SER A 31 0.94 -3.01 -9.94
N GLY A 32 1.61 -3.63 -10.92
CA GLY A 32 1.76 -3.07 -12.26
C GLY A 32 3.02 -2.24 -12.50
N ASP A 33 3.22 -1.84 -13.76
CA ASP A 33 4.41 -1.18 -14.30
C ASP A 33 5.69 -1.95 -14.00
N MET A 34 5.66 -3.25 -14.31
CA MET A 34 6.82 -4.15 -14.19
C MET A 34 7.92 -3.77 -15.20
N THR A 35 7.52 -3.21 -16.33
CA THR A 35 8.37 -2.94 -17.49
C THR A 35 8.38 -1.44 -17.85
N ASP A 36 9.33 -1.03 -18.69
CA ASP A 36 9.31 0.33 -19.26
C ASP A 36 8.32 0.44 -20.42
N ARG A 37 8.07 -0.65 -21.17
CA ARG A 37 7.23 -0.60 -22.38
C ARG A 37 6.29 -1.78 -22.57
N GLY A 38 6.48 -2.89 -21.87
CA GLY A 38 5.63 -4.08 -22.01
C GLY A 38 5.96 -4.93 -23.22
N THR A 39 7.17 -4.83 -23.77
CA THR A 39 7.59 -5.72 -24.85
C THR A 39 7.68 -7.17 -24.35
N LEU A 40 7.50 -8.15 -25.24
CA LEU A 40 7.63 -9.56 -24.86
C LEU A 40 8.99 -9.88 -24.23
N GLN A 41 10.06 -9.20 -24.67
CA GLN A 41 11.39 -9.34 -24.07
C GLN A 41 11.39 -8.88 -22.62
N GLU A 42 10.99 -7.65 -22.32
CA GLU A 42 10.95 -7.12 -20.95
C GLU A 42 10.06 -7.97 -20.04
N LEU A 43 8.89 -8.38 -20.56
CA LEU A 43 7.97 -9.25 -19.83
C LEU A 43 8.59 -10.63 -19.53
N THR A 44 9.40 -11.16 -20.44
CA THR A 44 10.14 -12.42 -20.24
C THR A 44 11.25 -12.25 -19.20
N GLU A 45 11.93 -11.10 -19.19
CA GLU A 45 12.94 -10.77 -18.16
C GLU A 45 12.29 -10.70 -16.77
N VAL A 46 11.13 -10.04 -16.65
CA VAL A 46 10.34 -10.00 -15.40
C VAL A 46 9.94 -11.41 -14.97
N LYS A 47 9.42 -12.24 -15.89
CA LYS A 47 9.08 -13.64 -15.61
C LYS A 47 10.29 -14.41 -15.05
N ASN A 48 11.44 -14.30 -15.71
CA ASN A 48 12.66 -15.00 -15.31
C ASN A 48 13.15 -14.52 -13.93
N TRP A 49 13.06 -13.22 -13.66
CA TRP A 49 13.37 -12.68 -12.34
C TRP A 49 12.45 -13.23 -11.24
N LEU A 50 11.13 -13.29 -11.48
CA LEU A 50 10.17 -13.85 -10.51
C LEU A 50 10.49 -15.30 -10.12
N LYS A 51 11.12 -16.08 -11.02
CA LYS A 51 11.58 -17.46 -10.71
C LYS A 51 12.68 -17.50 -9.64
N THR A 52 13.47 -16.43 -9.53
CA THR A 52 14.61 -16.37 -8.60
C THR A 52 14.19 -16.03 -7.17
N LEU A 53 12.97 -15.55 -6.97
CA LEU A 53 12.48 -15.10 -5.66
C LEU A 53 11.91 -16.27 -4.85
N LYS A 54 12.17 -16.26 -3.53
CA LYS A 54 11.76 -17.32 -2.59
C LYS A 54 10.25 -17.48 -2.38
N PHE A 55 9.45 -16.47 -2.72
CA PHE A 55 8.00 -16.47 -2.47
C PHE A 55 7.31 -17.64 -3.18
N LYS A 56 6.53 -18.41 -2.42
CA LYS A 56 5.65 -19.45 -2.98
C LYS A 56 4.49 -18.83 -3.75
N HIS A 57 3.90 -17.78 -3.19
CA HIS A 57 2.78 -17.06 -3.77
C HIS A 57 3.23 -15.70 -4.30
N LYS A 58 3.04 -15.49 -5.60
CA LYS A 58 3.36 -14.26 -6.31
C LYS A 58 2.13 -13.84 -7.10
N ILE A 59 1.66 -12.62 -6.90
CA ILE A 59 0.57 -12.02 -7.66
C ILE A 59 1.14 -10.86 -8.46
N VAL A 60 0.76 -10.78 -9.72
CA VAL A 60 1.11 -9.68 -10.60
C VAL A 60 -0.14 -9.15 -11.29
N ILE A 61 -0.27 -7.83 -11.37
CA ILE A 61 -1.18 -7.16 -12.30
C ILE A 61 -0.34 -6.32 -13.25
N SER A 62 -0.91 -5.92 -14.39
CA SER A 62 -0.30 -4.94 -15.28
C SER A 62 -0.49 -3.50 -14.80
N GLY A 63 0.35 -2.61 -15.31
CA GLY A 63 0.13 -1.16 -15.31
C GLY A 63 0.14 -0.58 -16.73
N ASN A 64 0.13 0.74 -16.84
CA ASN A 64 0.09 1.42 -18.14
C ASN A 64 1.32 1.15 -19.01
N MET A 65 2.51 0.99 -18.41
CA MET A 65 3.75 0.73 -19.13
C MET A 65 3.87 -0.71 -19.60
N ASP A 66 3.07 -1.65 -19.08
CA ASP A 66 3.07 -3.03 -19.56
C ASP A 66 2.17 -3.22 -20.81
N GLY A 67 1.46 -2.16 -21.22
CA GLY A 67 0.34 -2.22 -22.15
C GLY A 67 0.67 -2.57 -23.61
N ILE A 68 1.91 -2.33 -24.10
CA ILE A 68 2.24 -2.69 -25.50
C ILE A 68 2.14 -4.20 -25.71
N GLY A 69 2.44 -5.00 -24.70
CA GLY A 69 2.31 -6.46 -24.76
C GLY A 69 0.99 -6.95 -24.16
N LEU A 70 0.61 -6.46 -22.98
CA LEU A 70 -0.45 -7.09 -22.19
C LEU A 70 -1.84 -6.51 -22.42
N ASP A 71 -1.98 -5.26 -22.89
CA ASP A 71 -3.31 -4.68 -23.14
C ASP A 71 -3.80 -5.04 -24.55
N THR A 72 -4.75 -5.97 -24.61
CA THR A 72 -5.36 -6.44 -25.87
C THR A 72 -6.04 -5.36 -26.69
N ASN A 73 -6.46 -4.24 -26.08
CA ASN A 73 -7.09 -3.12 -26.79
C ASN A 73 -6.07 -2.16 -27.42
N LYS A 74 -4.80 -2.26 -27.03
CA LYS A 74 -3.70 -1.39 -27.49
C LYS A 74 -2.67 -2.13 -28.31
N SER A 75 -2.41 -3.40 -28.00
CA SER A 75 -1.38 -4.19 -28.63
C SER A 75 -1.78 -4.65 -30.03
N SER A 76 -0.85 -4.53 -30.98
CA SER A 76 -0.97 -5.17 -32.29
C SER A 76 -0.61 -6.66 -32.27
N LYS A 77 0.08 -7.12 -31.22
CA LYS A 77 0.53 -8.51 -31.00
C LYS A 77 0.42 -8.84 -29.51
N PRO A 78 -0.80 -8.99 -28.97
CA PRO A 78 -1.00 -9.15 -27.55
C PRO A 78 -0.36 -10.44 -27.03
N VAL A 79 0.30 -10.31 -25.89
CA VAL A 79 0.80 -11.40 -25.07
C VAL A 79 -0.25 -11.75 -24.03
N ASN A 80 -0.61 -13.02 -23.92
CA ASN A 80 -1.51 -13.47 -22.87
C ASN A 80 -0.75 -13.51 -21.53
N GLY A 81 -1.06 -12.56 -20.63
CA GLY A 81 -0.39 -12.46 -19.32
C GLY A 81 -0.54 -13.72 -18.47
N LYS A 82 -1.71 -14.38 -18.48
CA LYS A 82 -1.93 -15.63 -17.75
C LYS A 82 -0.99 -16.73 -18.25
N GLU A 83 -0.91 -16.91 -19.56
CA GLU A 83 -0.03 -17.91 -20.16
C GLU A 83 1.46 -17.58 -19.95
N LEU A 84 1.82 -16.31 -20.01
CA LEU A 84 3.18 -15.87 -19.78
C LEU A 84 3.64 -16.19 -18.36
N PHE A 85 2.83 -15.89 -17.35
CA PHE A 85 3.23 -15.98 -15.95
C PHE A 85 2.81 -17.29 -15.24
N LYS A 86 2.05 -18.19 -15.87
CA LYS A 86 1.43 -19.38 -15.23
C LYS A 86 2.34 -20.25 -14.36
N ASP A 87 3.63 -20.33 -14.68
CA ASP A 87 4.61 -21.16 -13.96
C ASP A 87 5.37 -20.40 -12.85
N VAL A 88 5.13 -19.10 -12.68
CA VAL A 88 5.91 -18.25 -11.76
C VAL A 88 5.05 -17.36 -10.86
N ALA A 89 3.88 -16.93 -11.33
CA ALA A 89 3.00 -16.02 -10.62
C ALA A 89 1.55 -16.17 -11.11
N THR A 90 0.61 -15.77 -10.27
CA THR A 90 -0.77 -15.56 -10.69
C THR A 90 -0.89 -14.16 -11.28
N TYR A 91 -1.20 -14.08 -12.57
CA TYR A 91 -1.56 -12.83 -13.24
C TYR A 91 -3.07 -12.59 -13.07
N LEU A 92 -3.45 -11.42 -12.53
CA LEU A 92 -4.84 -11.02 -12.38
C LEU A 92 -5.17 -9.86 -13.32
N GLU A 93 -6.22 -10.01 -14.11
CA GLU A 93 -6.76 -8.94 -14.95
C GLU A 93 -8.26 -8.74 -14.70
N HIS A 94 -8.57 -7.91 -13.69
CA HIS A 94 -9.94 -7.66 -13.24
C HIS A 94 -10.64 -8.94 -12.79
N GLU A 95 -9.99 -9.67 -11.89
CA GLU A 95 -10.46 -10.95 -11.38
C GLU A 95 -9.99 -11.20 -9.94
N GLU A 96 -10.55 -12.22 -9.29
CA GLU A 96 -10.22 -12.61 -7.93
C GLU A 96 -9.43 -13.91 -7.85
N ILE A 97 -8.68 -14.05 -6.76
CA ILE A 97 -8.09 -15.30 -6.29
C ILE A 97 -8.19 -15.38 -4.78
N THR A 98 -8.27 -16.61 -4.25
CA THR A 98 -8.12 -16.85 -2.81
C THR A 98 -6.81 -17.58 -2.54
N ILE A 99 -5.96 -17.02 -1.70
CA ILE A 99 -4.70 -17.65 -1.25
C ILE A 99 -4.71 -17.67 0.27
N ASN A 100 -4.51 -18.85 0.87
CA ASN A 100 -4.50 -19.02 2.33
C ASN A 100 -5.72 -18.42 3.05
N GLY A 101 -6.89 -18.48 2.40
CA GLY A 101 -8.14 -17.93 2.93
C GLY A 101 -8.31 -16.41 2.76
N VAL A 102 -7.34 -15.70 2.17
CA VAL A 102 -7.41 -14.26 1.87
C VAL A 102 -7.94 -14.07 0.45
N LYS A 103 -9.03 -13.30 0.31
CA LYS A 103 -9.62 -12.95 -0.99
C LYS A 103 -8.96 -11.71 -1.59
N ILE A 104 -8.31 -11.88 -2.73
CA ILE A 104 -7.51 -10.84 -3.40
C ILE A 104 -8.11 -10.57 -4.77
N PHE A 105 -8.50 -9.32 -5.03
CA PHE A 105 -8.97 -8.88 -6.33
C PHE A 105 -7.92 -7.99 -7.01
N GLY A 106 -7.57 -8.29 -8.25
CA GLY A 106 -6.53 -7.58 -8.99
C GLY A 106 -7.07 -6.92 -10.27
N SER A 107 -6.73 -5.66 -10.53
CA SER A 107 -7.16 -4.97 -11.76
C SER A 107 -6.15 -3.93 -12.27
N PRO A 108 -5.73 -3.98 -13.55
CA PRO A 108 -4.73 -3.06 -14.09
C PRO A 108 -5.30 -1.69 -14.50
N TYR A 109 -6.63 -1.55 -14.53
CA TYR A 109 -7.29 -0.43 -15.18
C TYR A 109 -7.11 0.90 -14.43
N THR A 110 -6.87 1.97 -15.18
CA THR A 110 -6.72 3.34 -14.67
C THR A 110 -7.58 4.32 -15.46
N PRO A 111 -7.91 5.51 -14.91
CA PRO A 111 -8.42 6.61 -15.72
C PRO A 111 -7.45 6.96 -16.86
N LYS A 112 -7.96 7.63 -17.90
CA LYS A 112 -7.14 8.01 -19.06
C LYS A 112 -5.89 8.81 -18.64
N PHE A 113 -4.72 8.27 -18.98
CA PHE A 113 -3.40 8.85 -18.72
C PHE A 113 -2.46 8.58 -19.91
N VAL A 114 -1.37 7.83 -19.74
CA VAL A 114 -0.49 7.29 -20.81
C VAL A 114 -0.60 5.76 -20.89
N GLY A 115 -0.18 5.15 -21.99
CA GLY A 115 -0.01 3.69 -22.10
C GLY A 115 -1.29 2.87 -22.30
N GLY A 116 -1.28 1.66 -21.72
CA GLY A 116 -2.39 0.69 -21.76
C GLY A 116 -3.28 0.70 -20.52
N PHE A 117 -4.28 -0.16 -20.54
CA PHE A 117 -5.27 -0.40 -19.48
C PHE A 117 -6.06 0.85 -19.08
N GLN A 118 -6.37 1.69 -20.06
CA GLN A 118 -7.07 2.96 -19.82
C GLN A 118 -8.57 2.81 -19.96
N LEU A 119 -9.30 3.29 -18.95
CA LEU A 119 -10.74 3.43 -18.99
C LEU A 119 -11.11 4.65 -19.84
N LYS A 120 -12.11 4.48 -20.71
CA LYS A 120 -12.52 5.50 -21.67
C LYS A 120 -13.01 6.78 -20.99
N ASP A 121 -13.84 6.61 -19.95
CA ASP A 121 -14.53 7.69 -19.25
C ASP A 121 -15.06 7.22 -17.88
N ALA A 122 -15.68 8.13 -17.14
CA ALA A 122 -16.30 7.90 -15.83
C ALA A 122 -17.44 6.85 -15.87
N LYS A 123 -18.12 6.67 -17.00
CA LYS A 123 -19.17 5.64 -17.12
C LYS A 123 -18.52 4.25 -17.20
N ALA A 124 -17.52 4.09 -18.05
CA ALA A 124 -16.75 2.85 -18.17
C ALA A 124 -16.06 2.50 -16.84
N ALA A 125 -15.55 3.50 -16.11
CA ALA A 125 -14.97 3.30 -14.79
C ALA A 125 -16.00 2.82 -13.76
N ARG A 126 -17.17 3.45 -13.67
CA ARG A 126 -18.26 2.98 -12.77
C ARG A 126 -18.67 1.55 -13.05
N GLU A 127 -18.86 1.20 -14.32
CA GLU A 127 -19.23 -0.15 -14.75
C GLU A 127 -18.13 -1.17 -14.40
N LYS A 128 -16.86 -0.82 -14.63
CA LYS A 128 -15.73 -1.67 -14.26
C LYS A 128 -15.71 -1.92 -12.75
N TRP A 129 -15.79 -0.87 -11.94
CA TRP A 129 -15.65 -0.97 -10.49
C TRP A 129 -16.88 -1.54 -9.79
N SER A 130 -18.08 -1.49 -10.41
CA SER A 130 -19.27 -2.14 -9.86
C SER A 130 -19.22 -3.67 -9.86
N ASN A 131 -18.32 -4.27 -10.66
CA ASN A 131 -18.18 -5.72 -10.77
C ASN A 131 -17.24 -6.34 -9.73
N ILE A 132 -16.62 -5.52 -8.87
CA ILE A 132 -15.75 -6.03 -7.80
C ILE A 132 -16.63 -6.77 -6.76
N PRO A 133 -16.28 -8.01 -6.37
CA PRO A 133 -16.97 -8.73 -5.30
C PRO A 133 -16.92 -7.98 -3.96
N LYS A 134 -18.01 -8.05 -3.20
CA LYS A 134 -18.20 -7.22 -2.00
C LYS A 134 -17.35 -7.65 -0.80
N ASP A 135 -16.95 -8.91 -0.77
CA ASP A 135 -16.33 -9.58 0.37
C ASP A 135 -14.82 -9.82 0.18
N ILE A 136 -14.17 -9.02 -0.67
CA ILE A 136 -12.72 -9.06 -0.86
C ILE A 136 -11.97 -8.54 0.37
N ASP A 137 -10.84 -9.15 0.70
CA ASP A 137 -9.96 -8.70 1.78
C ASP A 137 -8.94 -7.66 1.28
N VAL A 138 -8.40 -7.90 0.09
CA VAL A 138 -7.31 -7.14 -0.52
C VAL A 138 -7.73 -6.70 -1.92
N LEU A 139 -7.59 -5.41 -2.20
CA LEU A 139 -7.75 -4.87 -3.54
C LEU A 139 -6.38 -4.43 -4.09
N VAL A 140 -5.98 -4.98 -5.23
CA VAL A 140 -4.75 -4.62 -5.94
C VAL A 140 -5.15 -3.91 -7.23
N VAL A 141 -4.78 -2.65 -7.37
CA VAL A 141 -5.05 -1.83 -8.55
C VAL A 141 -3.79 -1.09 -8.96
N HIS A 142 -3.62 -0.75 -10.24
CA HIS A 142 -2.41 -0.03 -10.64
C HIS A 142 -2.43 1.44 -10.17
N GLY A 143 -3.53 2.16 -10.48
CA GLY A 143 -3.68 3.58 -10.13
C GLY A 143 -4.42 3.81 -8.80
N PRO A 144 -4.13 4.93 -8.11
CA PRO A 144 -4.75 5.24 -6.82
C PRO A 144 -6.26 5.56 -6.94
N PRO A 145 -7.07 5.29 -5.90
CA PRO A 145 -8.35 5.96 -5.75
C PRO A 145 -8.17 7.45 -5.47
N TYR A 146 -9.10 8.28 -5.94
CA TYR A 146 -9.04 9.72 -5.72
C TYR A 146 -8.93 10.07 -4.24
N GLY A 147 -8.01 10.98 -3.92
CA GLY A 147 -7.78 11.48 -2.57
C GLY A 147 -6.88 10.60 -1.68
N GLN A 148 -6.43 9.43 -2.15
CA GLN A 148 -5.50 8.57 -1.40
C GLN A 148 -4.17 8.46 -2.13
N LEU A 149 -3.12 9.08 -1.56
CA LEU A 149 -1.75 9.00 -2.07
C LEU A 149 -1.66 9.24 -3.59
N ASP A 150 -2.42 10.20 -4.09
CA ASP A 150 -2.68 10.43 -5.51
C ASP A 150 -2.12 11.76 -6.04
N VAL A 151 -1.26 12.42 -5.25
CA VAL A 151 -0.68 13.73 -5.57
C VAL A 151 0.65 13.54 -6.29
N THR A 152 0.70 13.99 -7.53
CA THR A 152 1.93 14.00 -8.36
C THR A 152 2.93 15.05 -7.88
N SER A 153 4.18 14.99 -8.36
CA SER A 153 5.21 16.01 -8.10
C SER A 153 4.81 17.41 -8.57
N GLN A 154 3.91 17.49 -9.56
CA GLN A 154 3.31 18.74 -10.05
C GLN A 154 2.11 19.20 -9.20
N LYS A 155 1.91 18.61 -8.01
CA LYS A 155 0.82 18.92 -7.06
C LYS A 155 -0.59 18.70 -7.64
N ARG A 156 -0.73 17.84 -8.65
CA ARG A 156 -2.03 17.45 -9.23
C ARG A 156 -2.50 16.13 -8.66
N ARG A 157 -3.79 16.02 -8.36
CA ARG A 157 -4.47 14.76 -8.02
C ARG A 157 -4.88 14.03 -9.29
N ILE A 158 -4.54 12.76 -9.39
CA ILE A 158 -4.85 11.94 -10.57
C ILE A 158 -5.59 10.62 -10.24
N GLY A 159 -5.96 10.41 -8.97
CA GLY A 159 -6.65 9.19 -8.58
C GLY A 159 -8.05 9.08 -9.18
N CYS A 160 -8.57 7.86 -9.26
CA CYS A 160 -9.87 7.56 -9.86
C CYS A 160 -11.04 7.91 -8.92
N PRO A 161 -11.93 8.86 -9.27
CA PRO A 161 -13.10 9.20 -8.45
C PRO A 161 -14.12 8.06 -8.32
N GLU A 162 -14.28 7.25 -9.38
CA GLU A 162 -15.22 6.14 -9.39
C GLU A 162 -14.75 4.98 -8.52
N LEU A 163 -13.43 4.74 -8.46
CA LEU A 163 -12.84 3.79 -7.53
C LEU A 163 -12.98 4.26 -6.08
N ALA A 164 -12.74 5.55 -5.84
CA ALA A 164 -12.96 6.17 -4.53
C ALA A 164 -14.43 6.01 -4.07
N ALA A 165 -15.39 6.17 -4.98
CA ALA A 165 -16.81 6.03 -4.68
C ALA A 165 -17.20 4.62 -4.19
N VAL A 166 -16.74 3.55 -4.87
CA VAL A 166 -17.03 2.16 -4.45
C VAL A 166 -16.35 1.78 -3.13
N LEU A 167 -15.24 2.43 -2.80
CA LEU A 167 -14.53 2.31 -1.53
C LEU A 167 -15.14 3.16 -0.41
N GLY A 168 -16.20 3.95 -0.68
CA GLY A 168 -16.84 4.80 0.31
C GLY A 168 -16.06 6.05 0.68
N LEU A 169 -15.10 6.47 -0.15
CA LEU A 169 -14.32 7.67 0.06
C LEU A 169 -15.12 8.88 -0.42
N LYS A 170 -15.20 9.91 0.43
CA LYS A 170 -15.85 11.18 0.05
C LYS A 170 -14.98 11.89 -0.98
N THR A 171 -15.60 12.30 -2.08
CA THR A 171 -15.02 13.24 -3.02
C THR A 171 -15.99 14.41 -3.18
N ASP A 172 -15.47 15.60 -3.50
CA ASP A 172 -16.32 16.78 -3.75
C ASP A 172 -17.21 16.61 -4.99
N ALA A 173 -16.95 15.59 -5.82
CA ALA A 173 -17.55 15.41 -7.14
C ALA A 173 -18.53 14.23 -7.25
N THR A 174 -18.64 13.33 -6.25
CA THR A 174 -19.47 12.12 -6.36
C THR A 174 -20.24 11.79 -5.08
N GLN A 175 -21.48 11.33 -5.25
CA GLN A 175 -22.26 10.71 -4.19
C GLN A 175 -21.59 9.38 -3.81
N THR A 176 -21.26 9.19 -2.53
CA THR A 176 -20.60 7.98 -2.04
C THR A 176 -21.55 6.77 -2.12
N SER A 177 -21.05 5.64 -2.62
CA SER A 177 -21.77 4.35 -2.62
C SER A 177 -20.77 3.27 -2.26
N GLN A 178 -20.42 3.17 -0.98
CA GLN A 178 -19.51 2.12 -0.53
C GLN A 178 -20.12 0.75 -0.84
N THR A 179 -19.55 0.04 -1.80
CA THR A 179 -19.99 -1.31 -2.19
C THR A 179 -18.98 -2.37 -1.78
N ILE A 180 -17.72 -1.97 -1.57
CA ILE A 180 -16.63 -2.84 -1.14
C ILE A 180 -15.93 -2.25 0.09
N ALA A 181 -15.38 -3.11 0.95
CA ALA A 181 -14.71 -2.72 2.18
C ALA A 181 -13.44 -3.55 2.44
N PRO A 182 -12.45 -3.51 1.53
CA PRO A 182 -11.21 -4.24 1.73
C PRO A 182 -10.44 -3.72 2.96
N LYS A 183 -9.68 -4.61 3.60
CA LYS A 183 -8.76 -4.28 4.68
C LYS A 183 -7.59 -3.44 4.17
N VAL A 184 -7.14 -3.72 2.94
CA VAL A 184 -6.03 -3.01 2.30
C VAL A 184 -6.28 -2.83 0.80
N VAL A 185 -5.90 -1.65 0.28
CA VAL A 185 -5.88 -1.31 -1.13
C VAL A 185 -4.44 -0.97 -1.51
N ILE A 186 -3.92 -1.65 -2.52
CA ILE A 186 -2.50 -1.66 -2.91
C ILE A 186 -2.40 -1.16 -4.34
N PHE A 187 -1.55 -0.16 -4.55
CA PHE A 187 -1.37 0.50 -5.84
C PHE A 187 -0.01 1.18 -5.97
N GLY A 188 0.21 1.81 -7.11
CA GLY A 188 1.43 2.52 -7.46
C GLY A 188 1.12 3.77 -8.27
N HIS A 189 1.77 3.89 -9.44
CA HIS A 189 1.55 4.87 -10.49
C HIS A 189 1.98 6.31 -10.15
N VAL A 190 1.71 6.77 -8.93
CA VAL A 190 2.06 8.12 -8.45
C VAL A 190 3.29 8.05 -7.57
N HIS A 191 4.47 8.02 -8.21
CA HIS A 191 5.76 7.80 -7.51
C HIS A 191 6.02 8.81 -6.38
N ALA A 192 5.64 10.08 -6.61
CA ALA A 192 5.79 11.16 -5.63
C ALA A 192 4.97 10.97 -4.34
N SER A 193 4.01 10.05 -4.33
CA SER A 193 3.13 9.75 -3.19
C SER A 193 3.38 8.34 -2.62
N HIS A 194 4.57 7.76 -2.81
CA HIS A 194 4.96 6.50 -2.17
C HIS A 194 4.74 6.57 -0.64
N GLY A 195 4.13 5.52 -0.09
CA GLY A 195 3.89 5.39 1.34
C GLY A 195 2.58 4.68 1.63
N PHE A 196 2.04 4.92 2.82
CA PHE A 196 0.76 4.34 3.23
C PHE A 196 -0.07 5.36 4.01
N SER A 197 -1.38 5.13 4.06
CA SER A 197 -2.29 5.86 4.92
C SER A 197 -3.39 4.94 5.41
N LYS A 198 -4.03 5.28 6.53
CA LYS A 198 -5.19 4.54 7.04
C LYS A 198 -6.39 5.45 7.09
N HIS A 199 -7.46 5.07 6.40
CA HIS A 199 -8.67 5.87 6.37
C HIS A 199 -9.56 5.55 7.56
N ALA A 200 -9.83 6.55 8.40
CA ALA A 200 -10.51 6.34 9.68
C ALA A 200 -11.95 5.82 9.53
N ALA A 201 -12.70 6.32 8.54
CA ALA A 201 -14.12 5.97 8.40
C ALA A 201 -14.35 4.56 7.83
N THR A 202 -13.50 4.11 6.91
CA THR A 202 -13.62 2.77 6.29
C THR A 202 -12.73 1.74 6.98
N ASN A 203 -11.79 2.18 7.82
CA ASN A 203 -10.74 1.36 8.45
C ASN A 203 -9.82 0.64 7.43
N THR A 204 -9.85 1.07 6.16
CA THR A 204 -9.00 0.55 5.08
C THR A 204 -7.60 1.17 5.12
N THR A 205 -6.57 0.34 4.92
CA THR A 205 -5.20 0.80 4.68
C THR A 205 -4.98 1.00 3.19
N PHE A 206 -4.44 2.15 2.78
CA PHE A 206 -4.05 2.44 1.41
C PHE A 206 -2.52 2.42 1.31
N ILE A 207 -1.98 1.69 0.35
CA ILE A 207 -0.54 1.52 0.16
C ILE A 207 -0.19 1.90 -1.27
N ASN A 208 0.62 2.95 -1.43
CA ASN A 208 1.30 3.29 -2.67
C ASN A 208 2.73 2.72 -2.59
N ALA A 209 2.97 1.61 -3.29
CA ALA A 209 4.23 0.85 -3.23
C ALA A 209 5.19 1.16 -4.39
N ALA A 210 5.03 2.30 -5.07
CA ALA A 210 5.86 2.72 -6.20
C ALA A 210 7.35 2.72 -5.87
N GLN A 211 8.13 1.91 -6.59
CA GLN A 211 9.53 1.64 -6.24
C GLN A 211 10.51 2.67 -6.81
N TYR A 212 10.25 3.23 -7.99
CA TYR A 212 11.17 4.19 -8.61
C TYR A 212 10.59 5.59 -8.61
N ASN A 213 11.37 6.58 -8.15
CA ASN A 213 11.07 7.99 -8.34
C ASN A 213 11.81 8.50 -9.59
N GLY A 214 11.14 8.45 -10.74
CA GLY A 214 11.72 8.80 -12.05
C GLY A 214 12.08 10.28 -12.29
N ILE A 215 12.22 11.13 -11.26
CA ILE A 215 12.39 12.58 -11.49
C ILE A 215 13.87 13.02 -11.65
N HIS A 216 14.88 12.22 -11.27
CA HIS A 216 16.28 12.72 -11.25
C HIS A 216 17.35 11.78 -11.82
N GLY A 217 17.02 10.91 -12.78
CA GLY A 217 18.05 10.11 -13.48
C GLY A 217 18.74 9.02 -12.64
N SER A 218 18.54 9.00 -11.31
CA SER A 218 18.91 7.88 -10.45
C SER A 218 17.69 6.99 -10.20
N LYS A 219 17.69 5.78 -10.78
CA LYS A 219 16.77 4.68 -10.39
C LYS A 219 17.12 4.18 -8.98
N LYS A 220 17.02 5.03 -7.94
CA LYS A 220 17.12 4.58 -6.55
C LYS A 220 15.79 3.96 -6.18
N SER A 221 15.80 2.65 -5.90
CA SER A 221 14.61 1.95 -5.43
C SER A 221 14.32 2.38 -3.99
N VAL A 222 13.04 2.57 -3.69
CA VAL A 222 12.54 2.72 -2.32
C VAL A 222 12.47 1.34 -1.66
N THR A 223 12.40 1.30 -0.33
CA THR A 223 12.26 0.03 0.40
C THR A 223 10.87 -0.57 0.20
N PRO A 224 10.74 -1.87 -0.15
CA PRO A 224 9.45 -2.54 -0.26
C PRO A 224 8.59 -2.42 1.01
N ILE A 225 7.27 -2.33 0.85
CA ILE A 225 6.33 -2.22 1.97
C ILE A 225 5.89 -3.63 2.39
N VAL A 226 5.91 -3.90 3.69
CA VAL A 226 5.41 -5.14 4.28
C VAL A 226 4.16 -4.82 5.10
N TYR A 227 3.05 -5.49 4.76
CA TYR A 227 1.76 -5.36 5.43
C TYR A 227 1.31 -6.71 5.98
N ASP A 228 1.12 -6.78 7.29
CA ASP A 228 0.67 -7.98 7.99
C ASP A 228 -0.86 -7.95 8.18
N LEU A 229 -1.58 -8.86 7.50
CA LEU A 229 -3.05 -8.94 7.58
C LEU A 229 -3.57 -9.40 8.96
N ASP A 230 -2.79 -10.19 9.71
CA ASP A 230 -3.25 -10.92 10.91
C ASP A 230 -2.81 -10.35 12.26
N MET A 231 -2.26 -9.13 12.29
CA MET A 231 -1.83 -8.50 13.55
C MET A 231 -2.97 -7.98 14.45
N CYS A 232 -4.23 -8.34 14.18
CA CYS A 232 -5.37 -8.04 15.06
C CYS A 232 -5.73 -9.17 16.05
N SER A 233 -5.35 -10.43 15.81
CA SER A 233 -5.74 -11.58 16.66
C SER A 233 -4.60 -12.08 17.57
N ALA A 234 -3.36 -12.13 17.06
CA ALA A 234 -2.23 -12.73 17.76
C ALA A 234 -1.72 -11.93 18.99
N LEU A 235 -1.94 -10.61 19.01
CA LEU A 235 -1.52 -9.74 20.12
C LEU A 235 -2.39 -9.91 21.39
N PHE A 236 -3.62 -10.42 21.27
CA PHE A 236 -4.50 -10.67 22.42
C PHE A 236 -4.21 -12.01 23.11
N GLY A 237 -3.83 -13.04 22.35
CA GLY A 237 -3.42 -14.34 22.90
C GLY A 237 -2.16 -14.21 23.77
N LYS A 238 -1.10 -13.61 23.22
CA LYS A 238 0.21 -13.51 23.90
C LYS A 238 0.22 -12.56 25.10
N ARG A 239 -0.60 -11.49 25.11
CA ARG A 239 -0.71 -10.57 26.27
C ARG A 239 -1.37 -11.21 27.48
N SER A 240 -2.30 -12.15 27.28
CA SER A 240 -2.98 -12.83 28.38
C SER A 240 -2.04 -13.82 29.11
N GLU A 241 -1.18 -14.50 28.35
CA GLU A 241 -0.16 -15.42 28.86
C GLU A 241 1.02 -14.70 29.51
N GLN A 242 1.52 -13.62 28.89
CA GLN A 242 2.60 -12.81 29.47
C GLN A 242 2.17 -12.07 30.75
N LYS A 243 0.90 -11.66 30.88
CA LYS A 243 0.38 -11.07 32.14
C LYS A 243 0.24 -12.11 33.26
N LYS A 244 -0.14 -13.35 32.95
CA LYS A 244 -0.15 -14.46 33.93
C LYS A 244 1.27 -14.78 34.42
N ASN A 245 2.25 -14.85 33.51
CA ASN A 245 3.64 -15.14 33.85
C ASN A 245 4.38 -13.99 34.53
N LYS A 246 4.07 -12.72 34.22
CA LYS A 246 4.64 -11.56 34.93
C LYS A 246 4.06 -11.38 36.35
N ARG A 247 2.80 -11.77 36.59
CA ARG A 247 2.23 -11.77 37.95
C ARG A 247 2.87 -12.86 38.83
N ALA A 248 3.24 -14.00 38.24
CA ALA A 248 3.97 -15.06 38.94
C ALA A 248 5.46 -14.75 39.20
N LYS A 249 6.10 -13.89 38.38
CA LYS A 249 7.52 -13.50 38.56
C LYS A 249 7.73 -12.24 39.41
N LYS A 250 6.74 -11.35 39.54
CA LYS A 250 6.88 -10.11 40.34
C LYS A 250 6.79 -10.34 41.85
N ASP A 251 6.37 -11.53 42.29
CA ASP A 251 6.40 -11.92 43.71
C ASP A 251 7.77 -12.53 44.14
N LYS A 252 8.79 -12.55 43.26
CA LYS A 252 10.05 -13.28 43.56
C LYS A 252 11.38 -12.55 43.35
N ASN A 253 11.45 -11.27 42.97
CA ASN A 253 12.74 -10.56 43.01
C ASN A 253 12.57 -9.04 43.13
N LYS A 254 13.00 -8.51 44.28
CA LYS A 254 13.38 -7.10 44.49
C LYS A 254 14.90 -7.07 44.64
N GLY A 255 15.54 -6.04 44.07
CA GLY A 255 17.00 -5.85 44.01
C GLY A 255 17.53 -6.25 42.63
N SER A 256 18.34 -5.48 41.92
CA SER A 256 19.09 -4.24 42.21
C SER A 256 19.43 -3.57 40.88
N ASP A 257 19.68 -2.27 40.94
CA ASP A 257 20.00 -1.36 39.83
C ASP A 257 21.40 -1.62 39.26
N GLU A 258 21.58 -1.56 37.94
CA GLU A 258 22.84 -1.14 37.28
C GLU A 258 22.53 -0.43 35.96
N GLU A 259 23.26 0.66 35.73
CA GLU A 259 23.27 1.55 34.56
C GLU A 259 24.12 0.94 33.44
N GLU A 260 23.77 1.16 32.17
CA GLU A 260 24.66 0.88 31.04
C GLU A 260 24.58 2.02 30.00
N GLU A 261 25.76 2.45 29.58
CA GLU A 261 26.06 3.65 28.79
C GLU A 261 25.65 3.53 27.30
N ALA A 262 25.52 4.70 26.67
CA ALA A 262 25.15 4.87 25.27
C ALA A 262 26.40 4.92 24.37
N GLU A 263 26.39 4.12 23.28
CA GLU A 263 27.33 4.27 22.16
C GLU A 263 26.63 4.84 20.91
N GLU A 264 27.41 5.62 20.15
CA GLU A 264 27.03 6.50 19.04
C GLU A 264 26.46 5.77 17.81
N GLU A 265 25.39 6.35 17.24
CA GLU A 265 24.78 5.92 15.98
C GLU A 265 25.58 6.40 14.76
N GLY A 266 26.11 5.45 13.99
CA GLY A 266 26.53 5.67 12.60
C GLY A 266 25.31 5.67 11.65
N GLU A 267 25.34 6.55 10.65
CA GLU A 267 24.28 6.75 9.65
C GLU A 267 23.87 5.43 8.95
N GLY A 268 22.72 4.89 9.34
CA GLY A 268 22.18 3.62 8.86
C GLY A 268 21.17 3.77 7.72
N GLU A 269 21.27 2.87 6.75
CA GLU A 269 20.31 2.64 5.67
C GLU A 269 18.89 2.39 6.25
N GLU A 270 17.87 3.08 5.74
CA GLU A 270 16.51 3.08 6.32
C GLU A 270 15.88 1.67 6.28
N ALA A 271 15.75 1.04 7.47
CA ALA A 271 15.19 -0.28 7.65
C ALA A 271 13.75 -0.41 7.10
N PRO A 272 13.32 -1.59 6.63
CA PRO A 272 11.99 -1.79 6.07
C PRO A 272 10.88 -1.44 7.06
N LYS A 273 10.00 -0.51 6.66
CA LYS A 273 8.82 -0.11 7.42
C LYS A 273 7.80 -1.26 7.41
N ARG A 274 7.81 -2.08 8.47
CA ARG A 274 6.72 -3.03 8.76
C ARG A 274 5.53 -2.29 9.32
N LEU A 275 4.38 -2.44 8.69
CA LEU A 275 3.16 -1.83 9.18
C LEU A 275 2.49 -2.70 10.24
N PHE A 276 2.59 -2.30 11.51
CA PHE A 276 1.95 -2.98 12.62
C PHE A 276 0.60 -2.33 12.96
N MET A 277 -0.50 -3.10 13.01
CA MET A 277 -1.78 -2.62 13.54
C MET A 277 -1.67 -2.37 15.05
N ASN A 278 -1.66 -1.11 15.48
CA ASN A 278 -1.75 -0.74 16.89
C ASN A 278 -3.09 -0.05 17.18
N THR A 279 -4.04 -0.78 17.79
CA THR A 279 -5.32 -0.21 18.25
C THR A 279 -5.18 0.31 19.68
N LYS A 280 -4.59 1.50 19.84
CA LYS A 280 -4.72 2.30 21.08
C LYS A 280 -4.67 3.80 20.79
N GLU A 281 -5.80 4.38 20.44
CA GLU A 281 -6.14 5.73 20.91
C GLU A 281 -7.30 5.60 21.88
N ARG A 282 -6.99 5.67 23.18
CA ARG A 282 -7.98 5.75 24.24
C ARG A 282 -7.75 7.05 24.99
N ALA A 283 -8.66 7.99 24.73
CA ALA A 283 -9.13 9.06 25.60
C ALA A 283 -8.20 9.53 26.73
N LEU A 284 -7.64 10.73 26.56
CA LEU A 284 -7.29 11.61 27.69
C LEU A 284 -8.27 12.79 27.70
N LYS A 285 -9.41 12.58 28.37
CA LYS A 285 -10.20 13.63 28.98
C LYS A 285 -10.11 13.45 30.50
N LYS A 286 -9.49 14.44 31.15
CA LYS A 286 -9.84 15.05 32.45
C LYS A 286 -8.64 15.29 33.39
N ASN A 287 -8.65 16.53 33.87
CA ASN A 287 -8.12 17.05 35.13
C ASN A 287 -6.67 17.52 35.17
N CYS A 288 -6.47 18.80 34.84
CA CYS A 288 -5.70 19.67 35.73
C CYS A 288 -6.35 21.06 35.77
N VAL A 289 -6.87 21.41 36.94
CA VAL A 289 -7.41 22.72 37.29
C VAL A 289 -6.47 23.30 38.35
N CYS A 290 -6.10 24.58 38.17
CA CYS A 290 -5.41 25.50 39.09
C CYS A 290 -3.90 25.24 39.33
N LYS A 291 -3.00 26.23 39.31
CA LYS A 291 -3.10 27.62 39.81
C LYS A 291 -2.16 28.58 39.04
N LEU A 292 -2.65 29.82 38.91
CA LEU A 292 -1.97 31.13 38.99
C LEU A 292 -0.62 31.33 38.29
N TYR A 293 -0.56 32.32 37.40
CA TYR A 293 0.06 33.63 37.71
C TYR A 293 -0.58 34.73 36.85
N SER A 294 -1.17 35.72 37.52
CA SER A 294 -1.53 37.01 36.95
C SER A 294 -0.28 37.72 36.46
N PHE A 295 -0.33 38.38 35.29
CA PHE A 295 0.13 39.77 35.18
C PHE A 295 -0.59 40.46 34.02
N PHE A 296 -1.02 41.68 34.32
CA PHE A 296 -1.80 42.62 33.52
C PHE A 296 -1.09 43.08 32.24
N PHE A 297 -1.86 43.33 31.16
CA PHE A 297 -2.08 44.63 30.47
C PHE A 297 -2.82 44.35 29.15
N CYS A 298 -4.13 44.60 29.00
CA CYS A 298 -4.85 45.87 28.73
C CYS A 298 -4.71 46.40 27.28
N VAL A 299 -5.89 46.53 26.61
CA VAL A 299 -6.26 47.49 25.54
C VAL A 299 -5.71 47.18 24.12
N ALA A 300 -6.44 47.21 22.99
CA ALA A 300 -7.80 47.62 22.64
C ALA A 300 -8.29 46.91 21.36
N CYS A 301 -9.61 46.86 21.24
CA CYS A 301 -10.39 46.69 20.03
C CYS A 301 -9.96 47.63 18.88
N PHE A 302 -10.04 47.14 17.65
CA PHE A 302 -10.59 47.94 16.55
C PHE A 302 -11.40 47.04 15.60
N PHE A 303 -12.72 47.22 15.66
CA PHE A 303 -13.65 46.96 14.57
C PHE A 303 -13.48 48.07 13.53
N VAL A 304 -13.41 47.76 12.23
CA VAL A 304 -14.12 48.50 11.18
C VAL A 304 -14.48 47.53 10.04
N LYS A 305 -15.79 47.46 9.75
CA LYS A 305 -16.39 46.97 8.50
C LYS A 305 -16.16 48.00 7.39
N VAL A 306 -15.81 47.56 6.18
CA VAL A 306 -16.62 47.69 4.93
C VAL A 306 -16.23 46.52 4.03
#